data_AF-A0A4Y2NLA3-F1
#
_entry.id   AF-A0A4Y2NLA3-F1
#
_cell.length_a   1.000
_cell.length_b   1.000
_cell.length_c   1.000
_cell.angle_alpha   90.00
_cell.angle_beta   90.00
_cell.angle_gamma   90.00
#
_symmetry.space_group_name_H-M   'P 1'
#
loop_
_entity.id
_entity.type
_entity.pdbx_description
1 polymer ?
#
loop_
_entity_poly.entity_id
_entity_poly.type
_entity_poly.pdbx_seq_one_letter_code
_entity_poly.pdbx_strand_id
1 'polypeptide(L)'
;MDSSRSAQRAVLQFLRAEGEHASQIYRRMKEVYGEQCLARCTVFQWCQRYEAGRVNIKDSPRPGLTHVVTNSATISDVDELIRQNRQITTREIAVELSISKGTVHHIIHKKLGYGKVCAQWVPQHMSENQKTARMGVCLTQQFLHFSHPLPSYALGSVYQCQGRLFIVVLFHMNCN
;
A
#
# COMPACT_ATOMS: atom_id res chain seq x y z
N MET A 1 -2.68 -39.14 6.86
CA MET A 1 -1.91 -38.49 5.78
C MET A 1 -2.34 -37.04 5.68
N ASP A 2 -1.44 -36.10 5.41
CA ASP A 2 -1.85 -34.71 5.14
C ASP A 2 -2.65 -34.66 3.84
N SER A 3 -3.94 -34.31 3.95
CA SER A 3 -4.86 -34.19 2.82
C SER A 3 -4.88 -32.79 2.20
N SER A 4 -4.00 -31.88 2.63
CA SER A 4 -3.91 -30.53 2.06
C SER A 4 -3.71 -30.55 0.54
N ARG A 5 -4.29 -29.55 -0.15
CA ARG A 5 -4.18 -29.43 -1.62
C ARG A 5 -2.73 -29.32 -2.08
N SER A 6 -1.86 -28.67 -1.30
CA SER A 6 -0.43 -28.57 -1.55
C SER A 6 0.28 -29.92 -1.43
N ALA A 7 -0.02 -30.71 -0.40
CA ALA A 7 0.59 -32.03 -0.21
C ALA A 7 0.20 -32.99 -1.34
N GLN A 8 -1.08 -33.02 -1.71
CA GLN A 8 -1.56 -33.84 -2.82
C GLN A 8 -0.93 -33.45 -4.17
N ARG A 9 -0.69 -32.14 -4.41
CA ARG A 9 0.02 -31.67 -5.61
C ARG A 9 1.51 -32.01 -5.63
N ALA A 10 2.15 -32.11 -4.46
CA ALA A 10 3.53 -32.56 -4.35
C ALA A 10 3.65 -34.05 -4.71
N VAL A 11 2.75 -34.89 -4.19
CA VAL A 11 2.67 -36.31 -4.57
C VAL A 11 2.39 -36.47 -6.06
N LEU A 12 1.48 -35.66 -6.61
CA LEU A 12 1.19 -35.65 -8.04
C LEU A 12 2.42 -35.26 -8.88
N GLN A 13 3.22 -34.30 -8.43
CA GLN A 13 4.46 -33.90 -9.11
C GLN A 13 5.49 -35.03 -9.11
N PHE A 14 5.66 -35.70 -7.98
CA PHE A 14 6.55 -36.84 -7.84
C PHE A 14 6.14 -37.99 -8.77
N LEU A 15 4.89 -38.42 -8.73
CA LEU A 15 4.38 -39.51 -9.58
C LEU A 15 4.47 -39.16 -11.08
N ARG A 16 4.29 -37.88 -11.42
CA ARG A 16 4.46 -37.40 -12.79
C ARG A 16 5.93 -37.45 -13.24
N ALA A 17 6.87 -37.15 -12.34
CA ALA A 17 8.31 -37.27 -12.60
C ALA A 17 8.77 -38.73 -12.74
N GLU A 18 8.11 -39.67 -12.06
CA GLU A 18 8.30 -41.12 -12.28
C GLU A 18 7.79 -41.60 -13.66
N GLY A 19 7.06 -40.75 -14.40
CA GLY A 19 6.55 -41.08 -15.74
C GLY A 19 5.14 -41.67 -15.76
N GLU A 20 4.43 -41.67 -14.63
CA GLU A 20 3.07 -42.22 -14.55
C GLU A 20 2.05 -41.37 -15.34
N HIS A 21 1.10 -42.03 -15.98
CA HIS A 21 0.02 -41.36 -16.71
C HIS A 21 -1.04 -40.78 -15.75
N ALA A 22 -1.66 -39.67 -16.13
CA ALA A 22 -2.61 -38.94 -15.29
C ALA A 22 -3.80 -39.79 -14.78
N SER A 23 -4.26 -40.77 -15.56
CA SER A 23 -5.30 -41.73 -15.17
C SER A 23 -4.85 -42.65 -14.03
N GLN A 24 -3.64 -43.16 -14.12
CA GLN A 24 -3.03 -44.05 -13.13
C GLN A 24 -2.69 -43.30 -11.84
N ILE A 25 -2.20 -42.06 -11.97
CA ILE A 25 -1.99 -41.13 -10.85
C ILE A 25 -3.31 -40.90 -10.10
N TYR A 26 -4.39 -40.56 -10.81
CA TYR A 26 -5.69 -40.32 -10.17
C TYR A 26 -6.20 -41.55 -9.40
N ARG A 27 -6.05 -42.75 -9.98
CA ARG A 27 -6.46 -43.99 -9.32
C ARG A 27 -5.71 -44.22 -8.01
N ARG A 28 -4.37 -44.13 -8.03
CA ARG A 28 -3.53 -44.26 -6.83
C ARG A 28 -3.85 -43.19 -5.79
N MET A 29 -4.05 -41.94 -6.21
CA MET A 29 -4.43 -40.86 -5.31
C MET A 29 -5.81 -41.09 -4.69
N LYS A 30 -6.79 -41.60 -5.45
CA LYS A 30 -8.14 -41.90 -4.94
C LYS A 30 -8.13 -43.05 -3.95
N GLU A 31 -7.29 -44.07 -4.15
CA GLU A 31 -7.10 -45.18 -3.20
C GLU A 31 -6.54 -44.71 -1.85
N VAL A 32 -5.61 -43.74 -1.86
CA VAL A 32 -4.94 -43.25 -0.64
C VAL A 32 -5.73 -42.13 0.06
N TYR A 33 -6.24 -41.15 -0.69
CA TYR A 33 -6.92 -39.97 -0.14
C TYR A 33 -8.44 -40.10 -0.05
N GLY A 34 -9.03 -41.12 -0.70
CA GLY A 34 -10.47 -41.39 -0.65
C GLY A 34 -11.30 -40.17 -1.08
N GLU A 35 -12.25 -39.76 -0.25
CA GLU A 35 -13.13 -38.61 -0.50
C GLU A 35 -12.40 -37.26 -0.45
N GLN A 36 -11.23 -37.20 0.19
CA GLN A 36 -10.43 -35.98 0.26
C GLN A 36 -9.52 -35.80 -0.97
N CYS A 37 -9.54 -36.75 -1.92
CA CYS A 37 -8.72 -36.69 -3.13
C CYS A 37 -9.11 -35.48 -4.01
N LEU A 38 -8.11 -34.86 -4.63
CA LEU A 38 -8.34 -33.88 -5.70
C LEU A 38 -9.23 -34.48 -6.79
N ALA A 39 -10.17 -33.66 -7.29
CA ALA A 39 -11.03 -34.04 -8.40
C ALA A 39 -10.22 -34.46 -9.64
N ARG A 40 -10.73 -35.43 -10.39
CA ARG A 40 -10.07 -35.97 -11.61
C ARG A 40 -9.62 -34.87 -12.56
N CYS A 41 -10.49 -33.90 -12.87
CA CYS A 41 -10.14 -32.77 -13.74
C CYS A 41 -8.95 -31.95 -13.22
N THR A 42 -8.87 -31.73 -11.90
CA THR A 42 -7.77 -31.02 -11.26
C THR A 42 -6.47 -31.79 -11.42
N VAL A 43 -6.47 -33.12 -11.18
CA VAL A 43 -5.29 -33.97 -11.35
C VAL A 43 -4.75 -33.89 -12.79
N PHE A 44 -5.63 -33.97 -13.78
CA PHE A 44 -5.25 -33.89 -15.19
C PHE A 44 -4.68 -32.50 -15.56
N GLN A 45 -5.31 -31.42 -15.10
CA GLN A 45 -4.78 -30.07 -15.32
C GLN A 45 -3.39 -29.87 -14.69
N TRP A 46 -3.14 -30.43 -13.51
CA TRP A 46 -1.83 -30.35 -12.88
C TRP A 46 -0.78 -31.20 -13.61
N CYS A 47 -1.15 -32.38 -14.09
CA CYS A 47 -0.27 -33.19 -14.94
C CYS A 47 0.18 -32.44 -16.19
N GLN A 48 -0.75 -31.79 -16.90
CA GLN A 48 -0.44 -30.97 -18.08
C GLN A 48 0.48 -29.79 -17.74
N ARG A 49 0.26 -29.13 -16.59
CA ARG A 49 1.14 -28.03 -16.15
C ARG A 49 2.56 -28.51 -15.86
N TYR A 50 2.71 -29.69 -15.27
CA TYR A 50 4.02 -30.29 -14.99
C TYR A 50 4.71 -30.78 -16.27
N GLU A 51 3.98 -31.33 -17.24
CA GLU A 51 4.50 -31.58 -18.59
C GLU A 51 5.00 -30.30 -19.26
N ALA A 52 4.29 -29.19 -19.09
CA ALA A 52 4.69 -27.88 -19.59
C ALA A 52 5.87 -27.23 -18.81
N GLY A 53 6.54 -27.97 -17.92
CA GLY A 53 7.74 -27.53 -17.21
C GLY A 53 7.50 -26.71 -15.94
N ARG A 54 6.27 -26.66 -15.42
CA ARG A 54 5.99 -25.95 -14.15
C ARG A 54 6.62 -26.70 -12.98
N VAL A 55 7.42 -26.02 -12.15
CA VAL A 55 8.02 -26.62 -10.93
C VAL A 55 7.27 -26.21 -9.65
N ASN A 56 6.55 -25.08 -9.67
CA ASN A 56 5.91 -24.52 -8.49
C ASN A 56 4.58 -25.21 -8.15
N ILE A 57 4.51 -25.78 -6.95
CA ILE A 57 3.36 -26.47 -6.34
C ILE A 57 2.27 -25.49 -5.88
N LYS A 58 2.67 -24.26 -5.52
CA LYS A 58 1.74 -23.22 -5.05
C LYS A 58 0.89 -22.69 -6.20
N ASP A 59 -0.30 -22.23 -5.85
CA ASP A 59 -1.16 -21.50 -6.79
C ASP A 59 -0.40 -20.28 -7.33
N SER A 60 -0.53 -20.05 -8.63
CA SER A 60 -0.05 -18.79 -9.21
C SER A 60 -0.83 -17.64 -8.57
N PRO A 61 -0.21 -16.45 -8.39
CA PRO A 61 -0.96 -15.28 -7.98
C PRO A 61 -2.16 -15.11 -8.91
N ARG A 62 -3.36 -15.15 -8.33
CA ARG A 62 -4.59 -14.97 -9.10
C ARG A 62 -4.56 -13.54 -9.65
N PRO A 63 -4.73 -13.31 -10.95
CA PRO A 63 -4.91 -11.97 -11.47
C PRO A 63 -6.10 -11.35 -10.74
N GLY A 64 -5.82 -10.40 -9.85
CA GLY A 64 -6.87 -9.59 -9.25
C GLY A 64 -7.42 -8.65 -10.30
N LEU A 65 -8.74 -8.47 -10.34
CA LEU A 65 -9.40 -7.47 -11.21
C LEU A 65 -8.77 -6.07 -11.07
N THR A 66 -8.21 -5.77 -9.89
CA THR A 66 -7.47 -4.54 -9.58
C THR A 66 -6.16 -4.38 -10.35
N HIS A 67 -5.50 -5.46 -10.79
CA HIS A 67 -4.26 -5.37 -11.56
C HIS A 67 -4.49 -4.84 -12.98
N VAL A 68 -5.71 -5.01 -13.53
CA VAL A 68 -6.05 -4.60 -14.90
C VAL A 68 -6.39 -3.10 -14.98
N VAL A 69 -6.92 -2.51 -13.91
CA VAL A 69 -7.31 -1.08 -13.87
C VAL A 69 -6.15 -0.17 -13.41
N THR A 70 -5.14 -0.73 -12.75
CA THR A 70 -4.02 0.03 -12.18
C THR A 70 -2.83 0.04 -13.15
N ASN A 71 -3.01 0.64 -14.33
CA ASN A 71 -1.91 0.87 -15.27
C ASN A 71 -0.88 1.85 -14.69
N SER A 72 0.38 1.77 -15.16
CA SER A 72 1.43 2.71 -14.74
C SER A 72 1.07 4.17 -15.04
N ALA A 73 0.39 4.42 -16.16
CA ALA A 73 -0.12 5.74 -16.52
C ALA A 73 -1.09 6.29 -15.46
N THR A 74 -2.11 5.51 -15.07
CA THR A 74 -3.09 5.97 -14.07
C THR A 74 -2.47 6.17 -12.69
N ILE A 75 -1.43 5.41 -12.33
CA ILE A 75 -0.66 5.66 -11.09
C ILE A 75 0.05 7.02 -11.19
N SER A 76 0.67 7.34 -12.33
CA SER A 76 1.37 8.60 -12.56
C SER A 76 0.41 9.79 -12.50
N ASP A 77 -0.75 9.69 -13.15
CA ASP A 77 -1.76 10.77 -13.16
C ASP A 77 -2.27 11.06 -11.75
N VAL A 78 -2.49 10.01 -10.93
CA VAL A 78 -2.87 10.17 -9.52
C VAL A 78 -1.74 10.85 -8.72
N ASP A 79 -0.48 10.48 -8.92
CA ASP A 79 0.65 11.12 -8.22
C ASP A 79 0.78 12.60 -8.61
N GLU A 80 0.60 12.92 -9.89
CA GLU A 80 0.64 14.30 -10.39
C GLU A 80 -0.46 15.17 -9.77
N LEU A 81 -1.71 14.69 -9.76
CA LEU A 81 -2.83 15.40 -9.13
C LEU A 81 -2.58 15.68 -7.65
N ILE A 82 -2.00 14.72 -6.92
CA ILE A 82 -1.65 14.89 -5.50
C ILE A 82 -0.49 15.88 -5.33
N ARG A 83 0.49 15.90 -6.24
CA ARG A 83 1.61 16.85 -6.21
C ARG A 83 1.15 18.29 -6.47
N GLN A 84 0.24 18.47 -7.43
CA GLN A 84 -0.33 19.78 -7.78
C GLN A 84 -1.19 20.33 -6.65
N ASN A 85 -2.05 19.51 -6.04
CA ASN A 85 -2.87 19.90 -4.91
C ASN A 85 -2.79 18.87 -3.78
N ARG A 86 -2.00 19.18 -2.76
CA ARG A 86 -1.83 18.30 -1.58
C ARG A 86 -3.10 18.16 -0.72
N GLN A 87 -4.16 18.89 -1.02
CA GLN A 87 -5.46 18.84 -0.33
C GLN A 87 -6.55 18.12 -1.14
N ILE A 88 -6.23 17.61 -2.34
CA ILE A 88 -7.21 16.97 -3.22
C ILE A 88 -7.82 15.72 -2.59
N THR A 89 -9.14 15.56 -2.68
CA THR A 89 -9.84 14.42 -2.09
C THR A 89 -9.82 13.21 -3.01
N THR A 90 -9.94 12.01 -2.44
CA THR A 90 -10.07 10.76 -3.21
C THR A 90 -11.28 10.76 -4.15
N ARG A 91 -12.31 11.57 -3.85
CA ARG A 91 -13.52 11.68 -4.68
C ARG A 91 -13.25 12.55 -5.91
N GLU A 92 -12.56 13.67 -5.74
CA GLU A 92 -12.17 14.54 -6.85
C GLU A 92 -11.26 13.80 -7.83
N ILE A 93 -10.23 13.10 -7.34
CA ILE A 93 -9.37 12.26 -8.20
C ILE A 93 -10.18 11.20 -8.95
N ALA A 94 -11.13 10.56 -8.27
CA ALA A 94 -11.97 9.52 -8.88
C ALA A 94 -12.83 10.07 -10.03
N VAL A 95 -13.36 11.28 -9.86
CA VAL A 95 -14.14 11.98 -10.90
C VAL A 95 -13.23 12.41 -12.04
N GLU A 96 -12.11 13.06 -11.74
CA GLU A 96 -11.15 13.58 -12.72
C GLU A 96 -10.64 12.48 -13.66
N LEU A 97 -10.23 11.34 -13.07
CA LEU A 97 -9.66 10.21 -13.82
C LEU A 97 -10.72 9.17 -14.23
N SER A 98 -12.00 9.41 -13.94
CA SER A 98 -13.11 8.48 -14.24
C SER A 98 -12.86 7.04 -13.75
N ILE A 99 -12.28 6.90 -12.55
CA ILE A 99 -11.96 5.63 -11.91
C ILE A 99 -12.73 5.45 -10.60
N SER A 100 -12.89 4.20 -10.17
CA SER A 100 -13.58 3.93 -8.91
C SER A 100 -12.80 4.51 -7.72
N LYS A 101 -13.52 5.04 -6.72
CA LYS A 101 -12.94 5.53 -5.45
C LYS A 101 -12.07 4.45 -4.77
N GLY A 102 -12.47 3.18 -4.86
CA GLY A 102 -11.70 2.06 -4.32
C GLY A 102 -10.34 1.88 -4.97
N THR A 103 -10.28 2.06 -6.30
CA THR A 103 -9.04 2.04 -7.07
C THR A 103 -8.12 3.20 -6.67
N VAL A 104 -8.64 4.42 -6.57
CA VAL A 104 -7.88 5.60 -6.10
C VAL A 104 -7.27 5.33 -4.72
N HIS A 105 -8.09 4.85 -3.78
CA HIS A 105 -7.64 4.55 -2.43
C HIS A 105 -6.53 3.48 -2.43
N HIS A 106 -6.65 2.44 -3.26
CA HIS A 106 -5.61 1.43 -3.43
C HIS A 106 -4.32 2.03 -4.00
N ILE A 107 -4.39 2.88 -5.03
CA ILE A 107 -3.22 3.53 -5.62
C ILE A 107 -2.49 4.39 -4.58
N ILE A 108 -3.21 5.29 -3.90
CA ILE A 108 -2.65 6.21 -2.93
C ILE A 108 -1.90 5.47 -1.82
N HIS A 109 -2.50 4.45 -1.22
CA HIS A 109 -1.93 3.79 -0.04
C HIS A 109 -1.03 2.60 -0.35
N LYS A 110 -1.29 1.84 -1.42
CA LYS A 110 -0.56 0.60 -1.72
C LYS A 110 0.47 0.75 -2.83
N LYS A 111 0.29 1.71 -3.75
CA LYS A 111 1.24 1.94 -4.85
C LYS A 111 2.14 3.13 -4.57
N LEU A 112 1.59 4.25 -4.12
CA LEU A 112 2.33 5.49 -3.87
C LEU A 112 2.80 5.62 -2.41
N GLY A 113 2.14 4.94 -1.46
CA GLY A 113 2.52 4.96 -0.04
C GLY A 113 2.19 6.27 0.68
N TYR A 114 1.28 7.09 0.13
CA TYR A 114 0.85 8.32 0.78
C TYR A 114 0.00 8.04 2.02
N GLY A 115 0.24 8.84 3.06
CA GLY A 115 -0.58 8.92 4.27
C GLY A 115 -1.40 10.20 4.30
N LYS A 116 -2.59 10.14 4.90
CA LYS A 116 -3.35 11.35 5.23
C LYS A 116 -2.75 11.97 6.50
N VAL A 117 -2.37 13.23 6.44
CA VAL A 117 -1.95 14.03 7.59
C VAL A 117 -2.98 15.13 7.82
N CYS A 118 -3.36 15.33 9.09
CA CYS A 118 -4.17 16.46 9.50
C CYS A 118 -3.26 17.69 9.58
N ALA A 119 -3.65 18.82 9.01
CA ALA A 119 -2.87 20.01 9.19
C ALA A 119 -2.89 20.50 10.62
N GLN A 120 -1.78 21.17 10.95
CA GLN A 120 -1.59 21.82 12.22
C GLN A 120 -2.25 23.20 12.19
N TRP A 121 -2.90 23.54 13.30
CA TRP A 121 -3.44 24.88 13.48
C TRP A 121 -2.29 25.89 13.59
N VAL A 122 -2.36 26.95 12.78
CA VAL A 122 -1.39 28.05 12.81
C VAL A 122 -2.09 29.27 13.42
N PRO A 123 -1.54 29.85 14.52
CA PRO A 123 -2.24 30.91 15.26
C PRO A 123 -2.57 32.17 14.47
N GLN A 124 -1.76 32.51 13.47
CA GLN A 124 -1.96 33.74 12.71
C GLN A 124 -1.39 33.62 11.29
N HIS A 125 -2.11 34.19 10.34
CA HIS A 125 -1.60 34.39 8.98
C HIS A 125 -0.63 35.58 8.98
N MET A 126 0.66 35.29 8.90
CA MET A 126 1.71 36.31 8.95
C MET A 126 1.91 37.00 7.61
N SER A 127 2.09 38.33 7.63
CA SER A 127 2.59 39.07 6.48
C SER A 127 4.07 38.80 6.23
N GLU A 128 4.55 39.10 5.03
CA GLU A 128 5.95 38.86 4.65
C GLU A 128 6.92 39.63 5.57
N ASN A 129 6.63 40.89 5.87
CA ASN A 129 7.41 41.71 6.80
C ASN A 129 7.47 41.09 8.21
N GLN A 130 6.37 40.51 8.69
CA GLN A 130 6.33 39.82 9.98
C GLN A 130 7.17 38.55 9.99
N LYS A 131 7.19 37.79 8.88
CA LYS A 131 8.06 36.61 8.73
C LYS A 131 9.52 37.01 8.75
N THR A 132 9.90 38.04 7.98
CA THR A 132 11.29 38.54 7.92
C THR A 132 11.77 39.05 9.28
N ALA A 133 10.94 39.82 9.98
CA ALA A 133 11.27 40.29 11.33
C ALA A 133 11.46 39.12 12.32
N ARG A 134 10.57 38.11 12.29
CA ARG A 134 10.70 36.92 13.13
C ARG A 134 11.95 36.12 12.80
N MET A 135 12.27 35.92 11.52
CA MET A 135 13.51 35.26 11.08
C MET A 135 14.75 36.02 11.58
N GLY A 136 14.76 37.35 11.49
CA GLY A 136 15.84 38.19 11.98
C GLY A 136 16.06 38.09 13.50
N VAL A 137 14.97 38.05 14.29
CA VAL A 137 15.03 37.86 15.75
C VAL A 137 15.54 36.47 16.10
N CYS A 138 15.04 35.42 15.44
CA CYS A 138 15.51 34.05 15.67
C CYS A 138 16.99 33.90 15.35
N LEU A 139 17.45 34.42 14.21
CA LEU A 139 18.86 34.38 13.83
C LEU A 139 19.74 35.11 14.84
N THR A 140 19.34 36.32 15.28
CA THR A 140 20.11 37.08 16.29
C THR A 140 20.09 36.43 17.68
N GLN A 141 18.98 35.82 18.10
CA GLN A 141 18.92 35.05 19.36
C GLN A 141 19.75 33.76 19.31
N GLN A 142 19.88 33.11 18.15
CA GLN A 142 20.73 31.92 17.99
C GLN A 142 22.22 32.25 18.20
N PHE A 143 22.66 33.45 17.82
CA PHE A 143 24.02 33.94 18.11
C PHE A 143 24.24 34.22 19.62
N LEU A 144 23.23 34.72 20.33
CA LEU A 144 23.33 34.99 21.77
C LEU A 144 23.33 33.69 22.61
N HIS A 145 22.62 32.66 22.18
CA HIS A 145 22.53 31.38 22.88
C HIS A 145 23.82 30.53 22.78
N PHE A 146 24.70 30.82 21.83
CA PHE A 146 26.05 30.22 21.74
C PHE A 146 27.08 30.88 22.68
N SER A 147 26.74 32.04 23.25
CA SER A 147 27.68 32.86 24.03
C SER A 147 27.46 32.80 25.55
N HIS A 148 26.28 32.35 26.03
CA HIS A 148 26.00 32.18 27.46
C HIS A 148 24.98 31.04 27.72
N PRO A 149 25.12 30.22 28.79
CA PRO A 149 24.10 29.25 29.18
C PRO A 149 22.88 29.97 29.79
N LEU A 150 21.67 29.68 29.31
CA LEU A 150 20.44 30.30 29.84
C LEU A 150 20.08 29.79 31.25
N PRO A 151 19.58 30.67 32.14
CA PRO A 151 18.85 30.26 33.33
C PRO A 151 17.40 29.89 33.00
N SER A 152 16.89 28.93 33.78
CA SER A 152 15.53 28.43 33.71
C SER A 152 14.49 29.49 34.09
N TYR A 153 13.52 29.73 33.21
CA TYR A 153 12.17 30.09 33.64
C TYR A 153 11.13 29.57 32.65
N ALA A 154 10.29 28.69 33.17
CA ALA A 154 8.96 28.42 32.65
C ALA A 154 8.07 29.62 32.95
N LEU A 155 7.18 29.98 32.02
CA LEU A 155 5.89 30.59 32.36
C LEU A 155 4.93 30.34 31.20
N GLY A 156 3.88 29.59 31.53
CA GLY A 156 2.78 29.29 30.63
C GLY A 156 1.95 30.53 30.32
N SER A 157 1.29 30.49 29.17
CA SER A 157 0.14 31.35 28.91
C SER A 157 -0.82 30.60 28.00
N VAL A 158 -1.97 30.23 28.56
CA VAL A 158 -3.14 29.77 27.83
C VAL A 158 -3.80 31.01 27.24
N TYR A 159 -3.82 31.13 25.91
CA TYR A 159 -4.59 32.15 25.22
C TYR A 159 -5.74 31.48 24.45
N GLN A 160 -6.97 31.79 24.87
CA GLN A 160 -8.20 31.44 24.20
C GLN A 160 -8.58 32.60 23.27
N CYS A 161 -8.54 32.39 21.95
CA CYS A 161 -9.02 33.37 20.98
C CYS A 161 -9.85 32.70 19.87
N GLN A 162 -10.99 33.32 19.61
CA GLN A 162 -12.09 32.89 18.77
C GLN A 162 -11.72 32.74 17.29
N GLY A 163 -12.23 31.66 16.68
CA GLY A 163 -12.87 31.69 15.35
C GLY A 163 -12.02 32.11 14.14
N ARG A 164 -11.36 31.14 13.51
CA ARG A 164 -11.51 30.81 12.07
C ARG A 164 -10.77 29.51 11.79
N LEU A 165 -11.54 28.52 11.37
CA LEU A 165 -11.13 27.13 11.21
C LEU A 165 -10.55 26.95 9.79
N PHE A 166 -9.23 26.85 9.67
CA PHE A 166 -8.59 26.36 8.45
C PHE A 166 -8.12 24.93 8.71
N ILE A 167 -8.96 23.95 8.37
CA ILE A 167 -8.53 22.55 8.30
C ILE A 167 -7.84 22.39 6.95
N VAL A 168 -6.52 22.24 6.99
CA VAL A 168 -5.75 21.80 5.83
C VAL A 168 -5.62 20.27 5.93
N VAL A 169 -5.86 19.54 4.84
CA VAL A 169 -5.56 18.10 4.78
C VAL A 169 -4.36 17.98 3.87
N LEU A 170 -3.26 17.41 4.36
CA LEU A 170 -2.03 17.25 3.57
C LEU A 170 -1.78 15.76 3.34
N PHE A 171 -1.56 15.38 2.09
CA PHE A 171 -0.95 14.09 1.77
C PHE A 171 0.56 14.21 1.93
N HIS A 172 1.14 13.48 2.89
CA HIS A 172 2.58 13.38 3.06
C HIS A 172 3.04 11.99 2.60
N MET A 173 4.15 11.91 1.86
CA MET A 173 4.81 10.63 1.62
C MET A 173 5.40 10.17 2.94
N ASN A 174 5.01 8.99 3.43
CA ASN A 174 5.76 8.36 4.51
C ASN A 174 7.05 7.82 3.88
N CYS A 175 8.16 8.54 4.07
CA CYS A 175 9.48 7.98 3.84
C CYS A 175 9.72 6.91 4.90
N ASN A 176 9.82 5.64 4.47
CA ASN A 176 10.48 4.58 5.23
C ASN A 176 11.98 4.65 4.98
#